data_AF-A0A7S1VM66-F1
#
_entry.id   AF-A0A7S1VM66-F1
#
_cell.length_a   1.000
_cell.length_b   1.000
_cell.length_c   1.000
_cell.angle_alpha   90.00
_cell.angle_beta   90.00
_cell.angle_gamma   90.00
#
_symmetry.space_group_name_H-M   'P 1'
#
loop_
_entity.id
_entity.type
_entity.pdbx_description
1 polymer ?
#
loop_
_entity_poly.entity_id
_entity_poly.type
_entity_poly.pdbx_seq_one_letter_code
_entity_poly.pdbx_strand_id
1 'polypeptide(L)'
;QEQEQEQEQEQEQEQEQEQEQAQGQEQDQEKEEAADGRTSSSSRKRLRVKGRGKSGQTSVGCTIVGNDVRYVPASLAPVLKLREARFNEMLGHVGCRLGIQSRLLLVTEPLGMPAEARRDRLSSIFEQTKVSHVLVGPDVLFAAARSGKLPGDADYPNLIVSLSTSAACIVPLDGAGRPVWSATYTVPWGAASMADHLARTVSEAAHPSVRHFITETLARFLLRTEASVATSEAAYGDVVAARSSDDGRVVLQLPYEEPPVVTPEEAAAEEERAAERRAAARARMAAMREAARVKNHETAVADLARVVADWTATATLRATKAKTRAPLAPQLRRLADRAARTSSPDDPKPPSFFLPAQVAAELDEWEAEAEAAAADEDWSLLEVPEAELDEEAKKEAARLRAKRAIAAAAAASAEARRARAARAAEEEAAIR
;
A
#
# COMPACT_ATOMS: atom_id res chain seq x y z
N GLN A 1 -56.41 -18.73 -22.45
CA GLN A 1 -57.29 -17.61 -22.80
C GLN A 1 -57.90 -16.96 -21.56
N GLU A 2 -58.87 -17.54 -20.84
CA GLU A 2 -59.37 -16.89 -19.59
C GLU A 2 -58.27 -16.78 -18.49
N GLN A 3 -57.49 -17.84 -18.28
CA GLN A 3 -56.37 -17.79 -17.32
C GLN A 3 -55.20 -16.88 -17.74
N GLU A 4 -55.04 -16.63 -19.03
CA GLU A 4 -54.01 -15.70 -19.52
C GLU A 4 -54.45 -14.24 -19.32
N GLN A 5 -55.75 -13.96 -19.49
CA GLN A 5 -56.32 -12.64 -19.20
C GLN A 5 -56.31 -12.32 -17.70
N GLU A 6 -56.52 -13.31 -16.83
CA GLU A 6 -56.39 -13.10 -15.38
C GLU A 6 -54.94 -12.81 -14.98
N GLN A 7 -53.95 -13.51 -15.56
CA GLN A 7 -52.54 -13.25 -15.28
C GLN A 7 -52.06 -11.89 -15.81
N GLU A 8 -52.53 -11.45 -16.98
CA GLU A 8 -52.21 -10.11 -17.49
C GLU A 8 -52.81 -9.00 -16.61
N GLN A 9 -54.04 -9.18 -16.11
CA GLN A 9 -54.66 -8.21 -15.20
C GLN A 9 -53.97 -8.14 -13.83
N GLU A 10 -53.48 -9.27 -13.30
CA GLU A 10 -52.69 -9.27 -12.06
C GLU A 10 -51.34 -8.54 -12.24
N GLN A 11 -50.67 -8.75 -13.37
CA GLN A 11 -49.40 -8.06 -13.67
C GLN A 11 -49.59 -6.55 -13.88
N GLU A 12 -50.69 -6.12 -14.51
CA GLU A 12 -51.00 -4.69 -14.65
C GLU A 12 -51.29 -4.04 -13.28
N GLN A 13 -52.01 -4.73 -12.39
CA GLN A 13 -52.27 -4.23 -11.03
C GLN A 13 -51.01 -4.13 -10.16
N GLU A 14 -50.08 -5.08 -10.28
CA GLU A 14 -48.80 -5.01 -9.56
C GLU A 14 -47.94 -3.83 -10.06
N GLN A 15 -47.90 -3.58 -11.38
CA GLN A 15 -47.17 -2.44 -11.95
C GLN A 15 -47.77 -1.09 -11.55
N GLU A 16 -49.10 -0.97 -11.47
CA GLU A 16 -49.75 0.26 -10.98
C GLU A 16 -49.44 0.52 -9.51
N GLN A 17 -49.44 -0.52 -8.65
CA GLN A 17 -49.09 -0.37 -7.24
C GLN A 17 -47.62 0.02 -7.02
N GLU A 18 -46.69 -0.52 -7.82
CA GLU A 18 -45.28 -0.12 -7.74
C GLU A 18 -45.08 1.34 -8.19
N GLN A 19 -45.79 1.80 -9.21
CA GLN A 19 -45.75 3.20 -9.65
C GLN A 19 -46.34 4.16 -8.61
N GLU A 20 -47.45 3.81 -7.95
CA GLU A 20 -48.03 4.62 -6.88
C GLU A 20 -47.10 4.71 -5.65
N GLN A 21 -46.43 3.61 -5.28
CA GLN A 21 -45.44 3.62 -4.19
C GLN A 21 -44.21 4.47 -4.52
N ALA A 22 -43.72 4.41 -5.76
CA ALA A 22 -42.60 5.24 -6.21
C ALA A 22 -42.95 6.75 -6.18
N GLN A 23 -44.14 7.12 -6.65
CA GLN A 23 -44.60 8.51 -6.63
C GLN A 23 -44.86 9.03 -5.20
N GLY A 24 -45.31 8.17 -4.28
CA GLY A 24 -45.47 8.52 -2.87
C GLY A 24 -44.14 8.84 -2.17
N GLN A 25 -43.09 8.07 -2.46
CA GLN A 25 -41.76 8.27 -1.86
C GLN A 25 -41.08 9.56 -2.35
N GLU A 26 -41.28 9.96 -3.61
CA GLU A 26 -40.76 11.25 -4.11
C GLU A 26 -41.45 12.46 -3.46
N GLN A 27 -42.77 12.39 -3.23
CA GLN A 27 -43.50 13.48 -2.56
C GLN A 27 -43.14 13.63 -1.07
N ASP A 28 -42.82 12.53 -0.39
CA ASP A 28 -42.38 12.58 1.00
C ASP A 28 -40.95 13.12 1.14
N GLN A 29 -40.06 12.82 0.19
CA GLN A 29 -38.73 13.45 0.13
C GLN A 29 -38.80 14.96 -0.17
N GLU A 30 -39.68 15.41 -1.08
CA GLU A 30 -39.86 16.84 -1.35
C GLU A 30 -40.44 17.61 -0.15
N LYS A 31 -41.32 16.97 0.65
CA LYS A 31 -41.84 17.56 1.89
C LYS A 31 -40.79 17.64 2.99
N GLU A 32 -39.89 16.67 3.09
CA GLU A 32 -38.79 16.67 4.05
C GLU A 32 -37.76 17.77 3.71
N GLU A 33 -37.43 17.96 2.43
CA GLU A 33 -36.57 19.07 1.98
C GLU A 33 -37.21 20.46 2.17
N ALA A 34 -38.55 20.56 2.07
CA ALA A 34 -39.26 21.82 2.33
C ALA A 34 -39.35 22.18 3.83
N ALA A 35 -39.35 21.18 4.73
CA ALA A 35 -39.40 21.39 6.17
C ALA A 35 -38.07 21.92 6.74
N ASP A 36 -36.93 21.50 6.20
CA ASP A 36 -35.60 21.97 6.61
C ASP A 36 -35.30 23.42 6.19
N GLY A 37 -36.15 24.01 5.33
CA GLY A 37 -36.04 25.40 4.90
C GLY A 37 -36.60 26.45 5.87
N ARG A 38 -37.30 26.06 6.95
CA ARG A 38 -37.98 27.00 7.84
C ARG A 38 -37.94 26.58 9.31
N THR A 39 -36.78 26.64 9.96
CA THR A 39 -36.65 27.25 11.30
C THR A 39 -35.20 27.39 11.75
N SER A 40 -34.88 28.62 12.18
CA SER A 40 -33.89 29.03 13.18
C SER A 40 -32.76 29.92 12.66
N SER A 41 -33.00 31.20 12.91
CA SER A 41 -32.07 32.31 12.86
C SER A 41 -30.91 32.08 13.83
N SER A 42 -29.71 31.81 13.29
CA SER A 42 -28.46 32.22 13.91
C SER A 42 -27.39 32.39 12.83
N SER A 43 -27.02 33.65 12.63
CA SER A 43 -25.96 34.22 11.79
C SER A 43 -24.89 33.24 11.27
N ARG A 44 -25.15 32.59 10.12
CA ARG A 44 -24.11 32.00 9.26
C ARG A 44 -23.99 32.81 7.98
N LYS A 45 -22.95 33.66 7.88
CA LYS A 45 -22.53 34.24 6.61
C LYS A 45 -21.95 33.12 5.72
N ARG A 46 -22.75 32.61 4.79
CA ARG A 46 -22.25 31.79 3.67
C ARG A 46 -21.55 32.70 2.68
N LEU A 47 -20.22 32.74 2.72
CA LEU A 47 -19.41 33.35 1.66
C LEU A 47 -19.34 32.38 0.48
N ARG A 48 -20.14 32.66 -0.55
CA ARG A 48 -20.14 31.94 -1.82
C ARG A 48 -19.13 32.63 -2.75
N VAL A 49 -17.89 32.15 -2.77
CA VAL A 49 -16.88 32.62 -3.74
C VAL A 49 -17.22 32.01 -5.10
N LYS A 50 -17.78 32.81 -6.01
CA LYS A 50 -17.94 32.46 -7.43
C LYS A 50 -16.61 32.66 -8.14
N GLY A 51 -15.80 31.61 -8.24
CA GLY A 51 -14.71 31.53 -9.21
C GLY A 51 -15.26 31.10 -10.57
N ARG A 52 -15.18 31.97 -11.59
CA ARG A 52 -15.34 31.60 -13.00
C ARG A 52 -14.05 30.92 -13.45
N GLY A 53 -14.09 29.62 -13.75
CA GLY A 53 -12.99 28.87 -14.36
C GLY A 53 -13.44 27.47 -14.74
N LYS A 54 -13.22 27.09 -16.00
CA LYS A 54 -13.64 25.80 -16.58
C LYS A 54 -12.78 24.64 -16.03
N SER A 55 -13.39 23.45 -16.05
CA SER A 55 -12.87 22.08 -15.85
C SER A 55 -12.42 21.65 -14.44
N GLY A 56 -13.09 20.61 -13.92
CA GLY A 56 -12.63 19.75 -12.82
C GLY A 56 -13.25 20.02 -11.44
N GLN A 57 -14.58 19.92 -11.28
CA GLN A 57 -15.20 19.95 -9.96
C GLN A 57 -14.94 18.63 -9.20
N THR A 58 -13.90 18.59 -8.38
CA THR A 58 -13.88 17.75 -7.18
C THR A 58 -14.74 18.45 -6.13
N SER A 59 -15.93 17.92 -5.85
CA SER A 59 -16.78 18.45 -4.79
C SER A 59 -16.08 18.24 -3.44
N VAL A 60 -15.60 19.31 -2.82
CA VAL A 60 -14.98 19.26 -1.50
C VAL A 60 -16.08 19.42 -0.45
N GLY A 61 -16.31 18.37 0.34
CA GLY A 61 -17.15 18.45 1.53
C GLY A 61 -16.45 19.26 2.61
N CYS A 62 -17.12 20.28 3.14
CA CYS A 62 -16.61 21.08 4.24
C CYS A 62 -17.39 20.73 5.50
N THR A 63 -16.69 20.23 6.52
CA THR A 63 -17.26 20.01 7.86
C THR A 63 -16.68 21.08 8.78
N ILE A 64 -17.54 21.93 9.34
CA ILE A 64 -17.11 22.99 10.27
C ILE A 64 -17.03 22.38 11.67
N VAL A 65 -15.83 22.36 12.24
CA VAL A 65 -15.57 21.87 13.61
C VAL A 65 -15.07 23.06 14.45
N GLY A 66 -15.99 23.75 15.12
CA GLY A 66 -15.69 24.96 15.90
C GLY A 66 -15.32 26.17 15.02
N ASN A 67 -14.32 26.95 15.44
CA ASN A 67 -13.79 28.09 14.66
C ASN A 67 -12.85 27.68 13.52
N ASP A 68 -12.51 26.39 13.42
CA ASP A 68 -11.62 25.86 12.38
C ASP A 68 -12.47 25.19 11.27
N VAL A 69 -12.34 25.71 10.06
CA VAL A 69 -12.93 25.11 8.86
C VAL A 69 -11.99 23.99 8.40
N ARG A 70 -12.42 22.73 8.50
CA ARG A 70 -11.64 21.58 8.03
C ARG A 70 -12.17 21.08 6.70
N TYR A 71 -11.24 20.86 5.78
CA TYR A 71 -11.50 20.20 4.52
C TYR A 71 -11.29 18.70 4.69
N VAL A 72 -12.38 17.94 4.70
CA VAL A 72 -12.32 16.48 4.61
C VAL A 72 -12.48 16.13 3.13
N PRO A 73 -11.53 15.43 2.49
CA PRO A 73 -11.72 14.94 1.15
C PRO A 73 -13.02 14.14 1.07
N ALA A 74 -13.86 14.40 0.07
CA ALA A 74 -15.16 13.72 -0.07
C ALA A 74 -15.03 12.19 -0.11
N SER A 75 -13.88 11.67 -0.54
CA SER A 75 -13.55 10.24 -0.56
C SER A 75 -13.45 9.60 0.83
N LEU A 76 -13.21 10.38 1.89
CA LEU A 76 -13.04 9.88 3.27
C LEU A 76 -14.31 9.97 4.11
N ALA A 77 -15.30 10.77 3.70
CA ALA A 77 -16.55 10.94 4.44
C ALA A 77 -17.34 9.63 4.65
N PRO A 78 -17.48 8.72 3.66
CA PRO A 78 -18.18 7.45 3.87
C PRO A 78 -17.47 6.54 4.88
N VAL A 79 -16.13 6.54 4.87
CA VAL A 79 -15.32 5.73 5.78
C VAL A 79 -15.46 6.21 7.22
N LEU A 80 -15.50 7.53 7.43
CA LEU A 80 -15.76 8.09 8.74
C LEU A 80 -17.16 7.70 9.22
N LYS A 81 -18.21 7.95 8.43
CA LYS A 81 -19.60 7.56 8.79
C LYS A 81 -19.72 6.08 9.15
N LEU A 82 -19.07 5.19 8.40
CA LEU A 82 -19.09 3.75 8.71
C LEU A 82 -18.41 3.43 10.05
N ARG A 83 -17.29 4.10 10.36
CA ARG A 83 -16.61 3.95 11.67
C ARG A 83 -17.49 4.42 12.81
N GLU A 84 -18.18 5.54 12.63
CA GLU A 84 -19.11 6.11 13.61
C GLU A 84 -20.29 5.17 13.87
N ALA A 85 -20.90 4.64 12.80
CA ALA A 85 -21.99 3.68 12.90
C ALA A 85 -21.57 2.43 13.69
N ARG A 86 -20.41 1.83 13.35
CA ARG A 86 -19.87 0.66 14.06
C ARG A 86 -19.53 0.96 15.51
N PHE A 87 -19.02 2.16 15.78
CA PHE A 87 -18.71 2.56 17.14
C PHE A 87 -19.98 2.69 17.99
N ASN A 88 -21.01 3.34 17.47
CA ASN A 88 -22.32 3.45 18.13
C ASN A 88 -22.99 2.08 18.32
N GLU A 89 -22.88 1.19 17.34
CA GLU A 89 -23.36 -0.20 17.43
C GLU A 89 -22.65 -0.95 18.58
N MET A 90 -21.31 -0.87 18.66
CA MET A 90 -20.53 -1.44 19.74
C MET A 90 -20.94 -0.89 21.11
N LEU A 91 -21.15 0.42 21.23
CA LEU A 91 -21.66 1.02 22.47
C LEU A 91 -23.06 0.54 22.81
N GLY A 92 -23.89 0.29 21.79
CA GLY A 92 -25.20 -0.32 21.92
C GLY A 92 -25.12 -1.71 22.53
N HIS A 93 -24.19 -2.56 22.08
CA HIS A 93 -23.97 -3.90 22.62
C HIS A 93 -23.47 -3.90 24.06
N VAL A 94 -22.70 -2.90 24.47
CA VAL A 94 -22.22 -2.73 25.85
C VAL A 94 -23.27 -2.03 26.75
N GLY A 95 -24.48 -1.75 26.23
CA GLY A 95 -25.56 -1.11 26.99
C GLY A 95 -25.34 0.38 27.27
N CYS A 96 -24.48 1.04 26.49
CA CYS A 96 -24.09 2.45 26.66
C CYS A 96 -24.81 3.40 25.69
N ARG A 97 -26.04 3.07 25.29
CA ARG A 97 -26.83 3.80 24.28
C ARG A 97 -27.12 5.27 24.64
N LEU A 98 -27.13 5.61 25.92
CA LEU A 98 -27.43 6.96 26.42
C LEU A 98 -26.18 7.85 26.62
N GLY A 99 -25.04 7.43 26.06
CA GLY A 99 -23.78 8.17 26.13
C GLY A 99 -22.92 7.74 27.31
N ILE A 100 -21.60 7.91 27.14
CA ILE A 100 -20.57 7.42 28.07
C ILE A 100 -20.00 8.59 28.89
N GLN A 101 -20.77 9.66 29.09
CA GLN A 101 -20.27 10.97 29.52
C GLN A 101 -19.40 10.92 30.80
N SER A 102 -19.76 10.03 31.72
CA SER A 102 -19.08 9.85 33.01
C SER A 102 -17.96 8.81 33.03
N ARG A 103 -17.62 8.15 31.91
CA ARG A 103 -16.58 7.11 31.89
C ARG A 103 -15.31 7.54 31.18
N LEU A 104 -14.22 6.96 31.64
CA LEU A 104 -12.94 6.93 30.97
C LEU A 104 -13.02 5.97 29.78
N LEU A 105 -12.67 6.44 28.58
CA LEU A 105 -12.55 5.59 27.40
C LEU A 105 -11.08 5.29 27.13
N LEU A 106 -10.71 4.01 27.16
CA LEU A 106 -9.41 3.55 26.69
C LEU A 106 -9.53 3.12 25.23
N VAL A 107 -8.74 3.73 24.36
CA VAL A 107 -8.77 3.50 22.91
C VAL A 107 -7.42 2.99 22.46
N THR A 108 -7.40 1.80 21.85
CA THR A 108 -6.17 1.29 21.24
C THR A 108 -5.93 1.92 19.87
N GLU A 109 -4.67 2.17 19.54
CA GLU A 109 -4.24 2.66 18.23
C GLU A 109 -3.15 1.77 17.61
N PRO A 110 -3.05 1.73 16.27
CA PRO A 110 -1.93 1.06 15.64
C PRO A 110 -0.62 1.82 15.88
N LEU A 111 0.47 1.07 15.87
CA LEU A 111 1.82 1.64 15.94
C LEU A 111 2.07 2.61 14.78
N GLY A 112 2.63 3.77 15.11
CA GLY A 112 2.96 4.79 14.11
C GLY A 112 1.73 5.49 13.50
N MET A 113 0.56 5.47 14.17
CA MET A 113 -0.60 6.24 13.71
C MET A 113 -0.22 7.72 13.48
N PRO A 114 -0.47 8.28 12.29
CA PRO A 114 -0.21 9.68 12.02
C PRO A 114 -0.97 10.60 13.00
N ALA A 115 -0.34 11.69 13.43
CA ALA A 115 -0.92 12.61 14.40
C ALA A 115 -2.27 13.20 13.92
N GLU A 116 -2.41 13.47 12.63
CA GLU A 116 -3.65 13.95 12.02
C GLU A 116 -4.76 12.91 12.11
N ALA A 117 -4.47 11.66 11.71
CA ALA A 117 -5.42 10.55 11.81
C ALA A 117 -5.86 10.29 13.27
N ARG A 118 -4.94 10.44 14.24
CA ARG A 118 -5.26 10.38 15.66
C ARG A 118 -6.18 11.53 16.07
N ARG A 119 -5.88 12.77 15.67
CA ARG A 119 -6.69 13.96 15.97
C ARG A 119 -8.11 13.81 15.45
N ASP A 120 -8.28 13.36 14.21
CA ASP A 120 -9.60 13.21 13.60
C ASP A 120 -10.41 12.11 14.28
N ARG A 121 -9.77 10.98 14.59
CA ARG A 121 -10.40 9.90 15.37
C ARG A 121 -10.87 10.39 16.74
N LEU A 122 -10.03 11.14 17.46
CA LEU A 122 -10.37 11.68 18.77
C LEU A 122 -11.49 12.72 18.69
N SER A 123 -11.47 13.61 17.69
CA SER A 123 -12.55 14.59 17.47
C SER A 123 -13.90 13.89 17.34
N SER A 124 -13.96 12.88 16.48
CA SER A 124 -15.17 12.07 16.26
C SER A 124 -15.66 11.40 17.55
N ILE A 125 -14.77 10.81 18.35
CA ILE A 125 -15.13 10.19 19.63
C ILE A 125 -15.72 11.21 20.60
N PHE A 126 -15.05 12.36 20.80
CA PHE A 126 -15.51 13.39 21.74
C PHE A 126 -16.86 13.97 21.33
N GLU A 127 -17.05 14.25 20.04
CA GLU A 127 -18.29 14.82 19.51
C GLU A 127 -19.47 13.86 19.66
N GLN A 128 -19.26 12.56 19.43
CA GLN A 128 -20.34 11.56 19.44
C GLN A 128 -20.70 11.07 20.83
N THR A 129 -19.69 10.77 21.65
CA THR A 129 -19.92 10.09 22.93
C THR A 129 -19.97 11.02 24.11
N LYS A 130 -19.51 12.27 23.94
CA LYS A 130 -19.40 13.28 24.98
C LYS A 130 -18.64 12.77 26.22
N VAL A 131 -17.69 11.85 26.02
CA VAL A 131 -16.82 11.32 27.07
C VAL A 131 -15.98 12.44 27.67
N SER A 132 -15.77 12.38 28.98
CA SER A 132 -14.95 13.36 29.69
C SER A 132 -13.45 13.15 29.45
N HIS A 133 -13.01 11.89 29.31
CA HIS A 133 -11.60 11.53 29.21
C HIS A 133 -11.39 10.40 28.22
N VAL A 134 -10.39 10.54 27.34
CA VAL A 134 -9.93 9.48 26.44
C VAL A 134 -8.44 9.25 26.66
N LEU A 135 -8.08 8.00 26.96
CA LEU A 135 -6.70 7.55 26.96
C LEU A 135 -6.44 6.77 25.68
N VAL A 136 -5.33 7.07 25.03
CA VAL A 136 -4.92 6.39 23.80
C VAL A 136 -3.58 5.72 24.04
N GLY A 137 -3.44 4.50 23.55
CA GLY A 137 -2.16 3.81 23.56
C GLY A 137 -2.12 2.70 22.52
N PRO A 138 -0.92 2.29 22.09
CA PRO A 138 -0.79 1.18 21.18
C PRO A 138 -1.15 -0.14 21.88
N ASP A 139 -1.93 -0.96 21.19
CA ASP A 139 -2.42 -2.26 21.65
C ASP A 139 -1.30 -3.18 22.19
N VAL A 140 -0.15 -3.17 21.53
CA VAL A 140 1.02 -3.96 21.90
C VAL A 140 1.52 -3.70 23.31
N LEU A 141 1.42 -2.46 23.82
CA LEU A 141 1.87 -2.13 25.17
C LEU A 141 0.91 -2.64 26.23
N PHE A 142 -0.39 -2.65 25.93
CA PHE A 142 -1.38 -3.26 26.81
C PHE A 142 -1.20 -4.77 26.89
N ALA A 143 -0.78 -5.42 25.80
CA ALA A 143 -0.44 -6.83 25.81
C ALA A 143 0.76 -7.12 26.73
N ALA A 144 1.80 -6.30 26.73
CA ALA A 144 2.94 -6.44 27.66
C ALA A 144 2.50 -6.29 29.12
N ALA A 145 1.61 -5.33 29.42
CA ALA A 145 1.07 -5.15 30.77
C ALA A 145 0.24 -6.36 31.24
N ARG A 146 -0.36 -7.14 30.32
CA ARG A 146 -1.09 -8.37 30.68
C ARG A 146 -0.18 -9.52 31.14
N SER A 147 1.13 -9.43 30.95
CA SER A 147 2.08 -10.41 31.51
C SER A 147 2.05 -10.47 33.04
N GLY A 148 1.50 -9.43 33.69
CA GLY A 148 1.46 -9.32 35.15
C GLY A 148 2.80 -8.99 35.80
N LYS A 149 3.85 -8.78 34.99
CA LYS A 149 5.19 -8.36 35.42
C LYS A 149 5.28 -6.85 35.45
N LEU A 150 6.04 -6.30 36.39
CA LEU A 150 6.29 -4.87 36.49
C LEU A 150 7.57 -4.48 35.73
N PRO A 151 7.63 -3.26 35.18
CA PRO A 151 8.86 -2.75 34.60
C PRO A 151 10.02 -2.79 35.59
N GLY A 152 11.13 -3.41 35.20
CA GLY A 152 12.31 -3.62 36.05
C GLY A 152 12.42 -5.01 36.66
N ASP A 153 11.37 -5.85 36.58
CA ASP A 153 11.48 -7.26 36.91
C ASP A 153 12.41 -7.97 35.92
N ALA A 154 13.20 -8.94 36.39
CA ALA A 154 14.11 -9.71 35.54
C ALA A 154 13.37 -10.46 34.40
N ASP A 155 12.12 -10.84 34.64
CA ASP A 155 11.24 -11.51 33.68
C ASP A 155 10.35 -10.55 32.89
N TYR A 156 10.50 -9.23 33.06
CA TYR A 156 9.70 -8.28 32.30
C TYR A 156 10.07 -8.39 30.81
N PRO A 157 9.09 -8.50 29.90
CA PRO A 157 9.38 -8.62 28.48
C PRO A 157 10.21 -7.44 28.00
N ASN A 158 11.38 -7.70 27.42
CA ASN A 158 12.25 -6.70 26.82
C ASN A 158 11.98 -6.50 25.31
N LEU A 159 11.15 -7.37 24.73
CA LEU A 159 10.77 -7.35 23.33
C LEU A 159 9.32 -7.82 23.17
N ILE A 160 8.51 -7.03 22.47
CA ILE A 160 7.15 -7.41 22.10
C ILE A 160 7.14 -7.74 20.62
N VAL A 161 6.67 -8.93 20.26
CA VAL A 161 6.34 -9.29 18.87
C VAL A 161 4.83 -9.42 18.78
N SER A 162 4.20 -8.47 18.08
CA SER A 162 2.77 -8.45 17.84
C SER A 162 2.49 -8.85 16.40
N LEU A 163 1.70 -9.90 16.22
CA LEU A 163 1.23 -10.37 14.92
C LEU A 163 -0.23 -9.94 14.76
N SER A 164 -0.44 -8.83 14.07
CA SER A 164 -1.77 -8.22 13.91
C SER A 164 -2.39 -8.60 12.56
N THR A 165 -3.66 -8.23 12.37
CA THR A 165 -4.37 -8.47 11.10
C THR A 165 -3.74 -7.74 9.92
N SER A 166 -3.28 -6.50 10.11
CA SER A 166 -2.74 -5.65 9.03
C SER A 166 -1.22 -5.67 8.92
N ALA A 167 -0.50 -5.94 10.01
CA ALA A 167 0.96 -5.85 10.08
C ALA A 167 1.50 -6.71 11.23
N ALA A 168 2.78 -7.06 11.14
CA ALA A 168 3.54 -7.60 12.25
C ALA A 168 4.47 -6.50 12.79
N CYS A 169 4.52 -6.34 14.11
CA CYS A 169 5.26 -5.28 14.76
C CYS A 169 6.20 -5.84 15.82
N ILE A 170 7.43 -5.34 15.83
CA ILE A 170 8.47 -5.71 16.80
C ILE A 170 8.81 -4.44 17.58
N VAL A 171 8.49 -4.41 18.87
CA VAL A 171 8.69 -3.27 19.76
C VAL A 171 9.63 -3.63 20.88
N PRO A 172 10.89 -3.20 20.84
CA PRO A 172 11.80 -3.35 21.97
C PRO A 172 11.40 -2.42 23.12
N LEU A 173 11.53 -2.91 24.35
CA LEU A 173 11.31 -2.15 25.58
C LEU A 173 12.66 -1.92 26.29
N ASP A 174 12.83 -0.74 26.89
CA ASP A 174 13.97 -0.44 27.75
C ASP A 174 13.84 -1.09 29.14
N GLY A 175 14.88 -0.98 29.97
CA GLY A 175 14.88 -1.53 31.33
C GLY A 175 13.82 -0.93 32.26
N ALA A 176 13.19 0.18 31.87
CA ALA A 176 12.05 0.78 32.57
C ALA A 176 10.71 0.42 31.91
N GLY A 177 10.70 -0.56 31.01
CA GLY A 177 9.52 -1.04 30.29
C GLY A 177 8.94 -0.05 29.29
N ARG A 178 9.70 0.99 28.91
CA ARG A 178 9.27 1.99 27.93
C ARG A 178 9.65 1.55 26.52
N PRO A 179 8.78 1.74 25.53
CA PRO A 179 9.08 1.39 24.15
C PRO A 179 10.21 2.24 23.57
N VAL A 180 11.17 1.58 22.94
CA VAL A 180 12.23 2.22 22.17
C VAL A 180 11.75 2.41 20.73
N TRP A 181 11.00 3.49 20.50
CA TRP A 181 10.35 3.77 19.21
C TRP A 181 11.32 3.82 18.03
N SER A 182 12.54 4.30 18.25
CA SER A 182 13.59 4.36 17.21
C SER A 182 14.10 2.99 16.76
N ALA A 183 13.88 1.94 17.56
CA ALA A 183 14.27 0.57 17.25
C ALA A 183 13.04 -0.32 16.95
N THR A 184 11.86 0.28 16.86
CA THR A 184 10.64 -0.43 16.49
C THR A 184 10.64 -0.75 15.00
N TYR A 185 10.30 -1.99 14.66
CA TYR A 185 10.22 -2.45 13.28
C TYR A 185 8.80 -2.91 12.96
N THR A 186 8.29 -2.53 11.79
CA THR A 186 6.96 -2.92 11.32
C THR A 186 7.08 -3.57 9.96
N VAL A 187 6.55 -4.79 9.85
CA VAL A 187 6.41 -5.51 8.60
C VAL A 187 4.97 -5.32 8.13
N PRO A 188 4.72 -4.78 6.93
CA PRO A 188 3.37 -4.60 6.38
C PRO A 188 2.80 -5.94 5.86
N TRP A 189 2.90 -6.98 6.68
CA TRP A 189 2.43 -8.32 6.41
C TRP A 189 1.74 -8.85 7.67
N GLY A 190 0.43 -9.04 7.59
CA GLY A 190 -0.38 -9.56 8.68
C GLY A 190 -1.34 -10.63 8.20
N ALA A 191 -2.27 -11.02 9.06
CA ALA A 191 -3.24 -12.09 8.76
C ALA A 191 -4.11 -11.80 7.51
N ALA A 192 -4.42 -10.53 7.22
CA ALA A 192 -5.16 -10.16 6.01
C ALA A 192 -4.34 -10.41 4.74
N SER A 193 -3.06 -10.01 4.74
CA SER A 193 -2.14 -10.28 3.61
C SER A 193 -1.92 -11.77 3.40
N MET A 194 -1.81 -12.54 4.50
CA MET A 194 -1.69 -14.00 4.42
C MET A 194 -2.95 -14.65 3.85
N ALA A 195 -4.14 -14.19 4.26
CA ALA A 195 -5.41 -14.71 3.77
C ALA A 195 -5.63 -14.40 2.28
N ASP A 196 -5.34 -13.17 1.85
CA ASP A 196 -5.36 -12.77 0.44
C ASP A 196 -4.37 -13.60 -0.39
N HIS A 197 -3.16 -13.82 0.13
CA HIS A 197 -2.16 -14.64 -0.54
C HIS A 197 -2.61 -16.10 -0.68
N LEU A 198 -3.15 -16.71 0.38
CA LEU A 198 -3.69 -18.07 0.32
C LEU A 198 -4.86 -18.16 -0.68
N ALA A 199 -5.81 -17.23 -0.61
CA ALA A 199 -6.96 -17.21 -1.51
C ALA A 199 -6.53 -17.16 -2.98
N ARG A 200 -5.59 -16.27 -3.33
CA ARG A 200 -5.04 -16.19 -4.70
C ARG A 200 -4.27 -17.44 -5.09
N THR A 201 -3.48 -18.02 -4.18
CA THR A 201 -2.67 -19.21 -4.49
C THR A 201 -3.58 -20.40 -4.81
N VAL A 202 -4.64 -20.61 -4.01
CA VAL A 202 -5.61 -21.68 -4.25
C VAL A 202 -6.42 -21.41 -5.52
N SER A 203 -6.97 -20.20 -5.65
CA SER A 203 -7.90 -19.87 -6.75
C SER A 203 -7.25 -19.54 -8.09
N GLU A 204 -5.98 -19.15 -8.14
CA GLU A 204 -5.32 -18.76 -9.40
C GLU A 204 -4.32 -19.81 -9.88
N ALA A 205 -3.65 -20.53 -8.96
CA ALA A 205 -2.57 -21.44 -9.32
C ALA A 205 -2.95 -22.92 -9.19
N ALA A 206 -3.69 -23.30 -8.13
CA ALA A 206 -3.98 -24.71 -7.85
C ALA A 206 -5.32 -25.17 -8.45
N HIS A 207 -6.39 -24.40 -8.25
CA HIS A 207 -7.74 -24.79 -8.62
C HIS A 207 -8.55 -23.57 -9.13
N PRO A 208 -8.39 -23.18 -10.40
CA PRO A 208 -9.11 -22.05 -10.99
C PRO A 208 -10.64 -22.14 -10.89
N SER A 209 -11.18 -23.36 -10.98
CA SER A 209 -12.61 -23.62 -10.92
C SER A 209 -13.28 -23.31 -9.58
N VAL A 210 -12.50 -23.20 -8.48
CA VAL A 210 -13.07 -22.92 -7.14
C VAL A 210 -12.90 -21.47 -6.71
N ARG A 211 -12.51 -20.57 -7.62
CA ARG A 211 -12.21 -19.16 -7.31
C ARG A 211 -13.33 -18.44 -6.57
N HIS A 212 -14.59 -18.71 -6.92
CA HIS A 212 -15.74 -18.06 -6.30
C HIS A 212 -15.99 -18.53 -4.86
N PHE A 213 -15.53 -19.73 -4.49
CA PHE A 213 -15.70 -20.30 -3.15
C PHE A 213 -14.63 -19.84 -2.17
N ILE A 214 -13.39 -19.65 -2.63
CA ILE A 214 -12.26 -19.30 -1.76
C ILE A 214 -12.22 -17.78 -1.52
N THR A 215 -13.11 -17.33 -0.65
CA THR A 215 -13.13 -15.94 -0.18
C THR A 215 -11.99 -15.65 0.80
N GLU A 216 -11.62 -14.37 0.99
CA GLU A 216 -10.66 -13.95 2.01
C GLU A 216 -11.06 -14.43 3.41
N THR A 217 -12.37 -14.46 3.70
CA THR A 217 -12.92 -14.93 4.97
C THR A 217 -12.68 -16.42 5.18
N LEU A 218 -12.95 -17.25 4.15
CA LEU A 218 -12.67 -18.68 4.20
C LEU A 218 -11.16 -18.93 4.31
N ALA A 219 -10.35 -18.24 3.51
CA ALA A 219 -8.89 -18.35 3.58
C ALA A 219 -8.36 -18.00 4.99
N ARG A 220 -8.91 -16.97 5.64
CA ARG A 220 -8.56 -16.62 7.03
C ARG A 220 -8.97 -17.71 8.01
N PHE A 221 -10.12 -18.36 7.80
CA PHE A 221 -10.56 -19.49 8.62
C PHE A 221 -9.57 -20.67 8.49
N LEU A 222 -9.21 -21.04 7.25
CA LEU A 222 -8.25 -22.11 6.98
C LEU A 222 -6.86 -21.83 7.58
N LEU A 223 -6.36 -20.61 7.45
CA LEU A 223 -5.10 -20.22 8.10
C LEU A 223 -5.15 -20.33 9.63
N ARG A 224 -6.34 -20.21 10.23
CA ARG A 224 -6.50 -20.29 11.68
C ARG A 224 -6.64 -21.73 12.17
N THR A 225 -7.28 -22.61 11.40
CA THR A 225 -7.59 -23.98 11.85
C THR A 225 -6.60 -25.02 11.31
N GLU A 226 -6.10 -24.82 10.09
CA GLU A 226 -5.36 -25.85 9.36
C GLU A 226 -3.89 -25.51 9.11
N ALA A 227 -3.51 -24.23 9.19
CA ALA A 227 -2.13 -23.83 8.95
C ALA A 227 -1.27 -23.95 10.22
N SER A 228 -0.04 -24.40 10.05
CA SER A 228 0.98 -24.45 11.08
C SER A 228 2.30 -23.87 10.56
N VAL A 229 3.13 -23.39 11.47
CA VAL A 229 4.48 -22.91 11.14
C VAL A 229 5.43 -24.09 11.31
N ALA A 230 6.08 -24.49 10.22
CA ALA A 230 7.11 -25.52 10.25
C ALA A 230 8.28 -25.09 11.14
N THR A 231 8.74 -26.00 12.01
CA THR A 231 9.82 -25.74 12.98
C THR A 231 11.22 -25.95 12.39
N SER A 232 11.30 -26.60 11.23
CA SER A 232 12.55 -26.89 10.54
C SER A 232 12.32 -27.00 9.03
N GLU A 233 13.41 -26.90 8.26
CA GLU A 233 13.39 -27.15 6.82
C GLU A 233 13.09 -28.63 6.51
N ALA A 234 13.51 -29.56 7.38
CA ALA A 234 13.18 -30.98 7.25
C ALA A 234 11.66 -31.22 7.27
N ALA A 235 10.92 -30.46 8.08
CA ALA A 235 9.47 -30.53 8.11
C ALA A 235 8.82 -30.12 6.77
N TYR A 236 9.48 -29.28 5.96
CA TYR A 236 9.01 -29.00 4.60
C TYR A 236 9.17 -30.23 3.70
N GLY A 237 10.30 -30.93 3.80
CA GLY A 237 10.52 -32.21 3.13
C GLY A 237 9.47 -33.25 3.52
N ASP A 238 9.14 -33.33 4.82
CA ASP A 238 8.11 -34.22 5.34
C ASP A 238 6.72 -33.87 4.80
N VAL A 239 6.36 -32.58 4.67
CA VAL A 239 5.10 -32.15 4.07
C VAL A 239 5.04 -32.49 2.57
N VAL A 240 6.14 -32.33 1.84
CA VAL A 240 6.22 -32.69 0.42
C VAL A 240 6.17 -34.21 0.25
N ALA A 241 6.78 -34.99 1.14
CA ALA A 241 6.66 -36.44 1.14
C ALA A 241 5.24 -36.87 1.55
N ALA A 242 4.65 -36.22 2.55
CA ALA A 242 3.29 -36.46 3.00
C ALA A 242 2.24 -36.04 1.95
N ARG A 243 2.56 -35.17 0.99
CA ARG A 243 1.69 -34.97 -0.18
C ARG A 243 1.47 -36.25 -0.98
N SER A 244 2.35 -37.25 -0.88
CA SER A 244 2.17 -38.55 -1.53
C SER A 244 1.35 -39.55 -0.70
N SER A 245 1.15 -39.28 0.59
CA SER A 245 0.21 -39.98 1.46
C SER A 245 -1.09 -39.18 1.63
N ASP A 246 -2.18 -39.83 1.99
CA ASP A 246 -3.40 -39.11 2.36
C ASP A 246 -3.33 -38.55 3.81
N ASP A 247 -2.44 -39.12 4.63
CA ASP A 247 -2.12 -38.62 5.96
C ASP A 247 -1.39 -37.27 5.85
N GLY A 248 -2.10 -36.19 6.20
CA GLY A 248 -1.60 -34.81 6.17
C GLY A 248 -2.29 -33.88 5.17
N ARG A 249 -3.26 -34.38 4.40
CA ARG A 249 -4.07 -33.55 3.50
C ARG A 249 -5.30 -33.01 4.22
N VAL A 250 -5.53 -31.71 4.07
CA VAL A 250 -6.79 -31.06 4.46
C VAL A 250 -7.71 -31.07 3.25
N VAL A 251 -8.82 -31.80 3.34
CA VAL A 251 -9.81 -31.89 2.28
C VAL A 251 -10.95 -30.93 2.58
N LEU A 252 -11.16 -29.97 1.69
CA LEU A 252 -12.25 -29.01 1.78
C LEU A 252 -13.41 -29.45 0.90
N GLN A 253 -14.55 -29.72 1.53
CA GLN A 253 -15.80 -29.95 0.82
C GLN A 253 -16.47 -28.61 0.54
N LEU A 254 -16.63 -28.29 -0.74
CA LEU A 254 -17.33 -27.11 -1.21
C LEU A 254 -18.73 -27.51 -1.69
N PRO A 255 -19.74 -26.63 -1.56
CA PRO A 255 -21.03 -26.88 -2.16
C PRO A 255 -20.87 -27.04 -3.68
N TYR A 256 -21.60 -27.98 -4.26
CA TYR A 256 -21.59 -28.21 -5.70
C TYR A 256 -22.28 -27.04 -6.40
N GLU A 257 -21.55 -26.32 -7.24
CA GLU A 257 -22.12 -25.52 -8.32
C GLU A 257 -21.90 -26.25 -9.63
N GLU A 258 -22.97 -26.31 -10.43
CA GLU A 258 -22.85 -26.68 -11.83
C GLU A 258 -21.93 -25.64 -12.50
N PRO A 259 -20.85 -26.04 -13.19
CA PRO A 259 -19.96 -25.08 -13.81
C PRO A 259 -20.79 -24.21 -14.75
N PRO A 260 -20.69 -22.87 -14.63
CA PRO A 260 -21.39 -22.01 -15.56
C PRO A 260 -20.99 -22.42 -16.97
N VAL A 261 -21.97 -22.57 -17.86
CA VAL A 261 -21.70 -22.82 -19.29
C VAL A 261 -21.13 -21.50 -19.84
N VAL A 262 -19.83 -21.30 -19.62
CA VAL A 262 -19.13 -20.12 -20.11
C VAL A 262 -19.02 -20.27 -21.62
N THR A 263 -19.70 -19.40 -22.34
CA THR A 263 -19.56 -19.34 -23.79
C THR A 263 -18.12 -18.93 -24.14
N PRO A 264 -17.56 -19.36 -25.28
CA PRO A 264 -16.20 -18.99 -25.67
C PRO A 264 -15.98 -17.46 -25.75
N GLU A 265 -17.04 -16.67 -25.98
CA GLU A 265 -16.99 -15.20 -25.92
C GLU A 265 -16.83 -14.67 -24.48
N GLU A 266 -17.54 -15.24 -23.50
CA GLU A 266 -17.42 -14.86 -22.10
C GLU A 266 -16.06 -15.23 -21.51
N ALA A 267 -15.50 -16.38 -21.93
CA ALA A 267 -14.17 -16.82 -21.54
C ALA A 267 -13.08 -15.86 -22.06
N ALA A 268 -13.17 -15.46 -23.33
CA ALA A 268 -12.26 -14.48 -23.92
C ALA A 268 -12.38 -13.10 -23.23
N ALA A 269 -13.60 -12.66 -22.93
CA ALA A 269 -13.84 -11.40 -22.24
C ALA A 269 -13.34 -11.42 -20.78
N GLU A 270 -13.41 -12.55 -20.08
CA GLU A 270 -12.86 -12.67 -18.73
C GLU A 270 -11.33 -12.70 -18.74
N GLU A 271 -10.71 -13.37 -19.73
CA GLU A 271 -9.26 -13.40 -19.91
C GLU A 271 -8.70 -12.01 -20.22
N GLU A 272 -9.39 -11.24 -21.05
CA GLU A 272 -9.03 -9.84 -21.33
C GLU A 272 -9.14 -8.96 -20.07
N ARG A 273 -10.23 -9.07 -19.31
CA ARG A 273 -10.36 -8.37 -18.01
C ARG A 273 -9.29 -8.81 -17.01
N ALA A 274 -8.89 -10.08 -17.01
CA ALA A 274 -7.82 -10.58 -16.16
C ALA A 274 -6.45 -10.03 -16.58
N ALA A 275 -6.19 -9.93 -17.88
CA ALA A 275 -5.00 -9.31 -18.44
C ALA A 275 -4.94 -7.81 -18.09
N GLU A 276 -6.05 -7.08 -18.20
CA GLU A 276 -6.15 -5.68 -17.78
C GLU A 276 -5.89 -5.49 -16.28
N ARG A 277 -6.47 -6.34 -15.42
CA ARG A 277 -6.21 -6.31 -13.97
C ARG A 277 -4.73 -6.57 -13.66
N ARG A 278 -4.10 -7.52 -14.35
CA ARG A 278 -2.66 -7.81 -14.20
C ARG A 278 -1.81 -6.64 -14.68
N ALA A 279 -2.17 -6.01 -15.81
CA ALA A 279 -1.49 -4.83 -16.32
C ALA A 279 -1.63 -3.64 -15.34
N ALA A 280 -2.82 -3.39 -14.81
CA ALA A 280 -3.08 -2.35 -13.81
C ALA A 280 -2.31 -2.60 -12.49
N ALA A 281 -2.24 -3.85 -12.02
CA ALA A 281 -1.46 -4.21 -10.84
C ALA A 281 0.05 -4.00 -11.07
N ARG A 282 0.56 -4.37 -12.25
CA ARG A 282 1.96 -4.11 -12.64
C ARG A 282 2.25 -2.61 -12.72
N ALA A 283 1.36 -1.84 -13.32
CA ALA A 283 1.48 -0.37 -13.40
C ALA A 283 1.49 0.26 -12.00
N ARG A 284 0.64 -0.20 -11.09
CA ARG A 284 0.59 0.28 -9.70
C ARG A 284 1.87 -0.06 -8.93
N MET A 285 2.44 -1.25 -9.12
CA MET A 285 3.71 -1.64 -8.52
C MET A 285 4.88 -0.84 -9.09
N ALA A 286 4.89 -0.57 -10.40
CA ALA A 286 5.88 0.29 -11.04
C ALA A 286 5.81 1.72 -10.49
N ALA A 287 4.62 2.31 -10.40
CA ALA A 287 4.40 3.63 -9.82
C ALA A 287 4.85 3.70 -8.35
N MET A 288 4.58 2.65 -7.55
CA MET A 288 5.04 2.59 -6.15
C MET A 288 6.56 2.52 -6.04
N ARG A 289 7.23 1.75 -6.92
CA ARG A 289 8.71 1.68 -6.98
C ARG A 289 9.32 3.02 -7.39
N GLU A 290 8.71 3.70 -8.35
CA GLU A 290 9.16 5.01 -8.82
C GLU A 290 8.97 6.08 -7.74
N ALA A 291 7.82 6.09 -7.06
CA ALA A 291 7.58 6.95 -5.90
C ALA A 291 8.58 6.69 -4.75
N ALA A 292 8.91 5.42 -4.48
CA ALA A 292 9.93 5.06 -3.50
C ALA A 292 11.32 5.53 -3.92
N ARG A 293 11.66 5.43 -5.22
CA ARG A 293 12.93 5.92 -5.76
C ARG A 293 13.04 7.44 -5.65
N VAL A 294 11.98 8.18 -6.00
CA VAL A 294 11.94 9.64 -5.84
C VAL A 294 12.12 10.03 -4.39
N LYS A 295 11.38 9.39 -3.47
CA LYS A 295 11.50 9.64 -2.03
C LYS A 295 12.91 9.34 -1.51
N ASN A 296 13.54 8.27 -1.99
CA ASN A 296 14.93 7.94 -1.64
C ASN A 296 15.91 9.01 -2.14
N HIS A 297 15.70 9.53 -3.35
CA HIS A 297 16.50 10.65 -3.88
C HIS A 297 16.27 11.93 -3.06
N GLU A 298 15.04 12.26 -2.68
CA GLU A 298 14.73 13.42 -1.83
C GLU A 298 15.43 13.31 -0.47
N THR A 299 15.40 12.12 0.16
CA THR A 299 16.12 11.90 1.42
C THR A 299 17.63 12.00 1.23
N ALA A 300 18.17 11.48 0.13
CA ALA A 300 19.59 11.57 -0.17
C ALA A 300 20.04 13.03 -0.41
N VAL A 301 19.22 13.83 -1.11
CA VAL A 301 19.47 15.27 -1.31
C VAL A 301 19.39 16.03 0.01
N ALA A 302 18.41 15.72 0.87
CA ALA A 302 18.30 16.32 2.19
C ALA A 302 19.49 15.97 3.10
N ASP A 303 19.97 14.72 3.07
CA ASP A 303 21.16 14.30 3.79
C ASP A 303 22.43 14.97 3.26
N LEU A 304 22.56 15.09 1.94
CA LEU A 304 23.69 15.80 1.32
C LEU A 304 23.68 17.29 1.69
N ALA A 305 22.51 17.93 1.66
CA ALA A 305 22.34 19.31 2.10
C ALA A 305 22.71 19.47 3.58
N ARG A 306 22.38 18.48 4.43
CA ARG A 306 22.81 18.48 5.84
C ARG A 306 24.33 18.35 5.98
N VAL A 307 24.96 17.46 5.21
CA VAL A 307 26.43 17.31 5.21
C VAL A 307 27.12 18.59 4.75
N VAL A 308 26.61 19.26 3.71
CA VAL A 308 27.12 20.54 3.23
C VAL A 308 26.90 21.65 4.26
N ALA A 309 25.75 21.68 4.93
CA ALA A 309 25.49 22.61 6.04
C ALA A 309 26.44 22.37 7.22
N ASP A 310 26.70 21.11 7.59
CA ASP A 310 27.65 20.75 8.64
C ASP A 310 29.10 21.08 8.24
N TRP A 311 29.45 20.91 6.97
CA TRP A 311 30.76 21.29 6.42
C TRP A 311 30.96 22.80 6.39
N THR A 312 29.95 23.56 5.98
CA THR A 312 29.99 25.03 5.99
C THR A 312 29.96 25.58 7.41
N ALA A 313 29.22 24.96 8.33
CA ALA A 313 29.26 25.27 9.76
C ALA A 313 30.63 24.97 10.37
N THR A 314 31.27 23.85 10.01
CA THR A 314 32.62 23.53 10.47
C THR A 314 33.70 24.39 9.82
N ALA A 315 33.52 24.79 8.55
CA ALA A 315 34.40 25.73 7.86
C ALA A 315 34.29 27.15 8.43
N THR A 316 33.08 27.62 8.75
CA THR A 316 32.85 28.89 9.45
C THR A 316 33.33 28.84 10.90
N LEU A 317 33.19 27.70 11.58
CA LEU A 317 33.83 27.45 12.89
C LEU A 317 35.36 27.44 12.80
N ARG A 318 35.97 26.91 11.73
CA ARG A 318 37.42 26.97 11.48
C ARG A 318 37.87 28.41 11.19
N ALA A 319 37.11 29.17 10.40
CA ALA A 319 37.39 30.56 10.08
C ALA A 319 37.26 31.46 11.32
N THR A 320 36.28 31.20 12.20
CA THR A 320 36.07 31.97 13.43
C THR A 320 37.01 31.53 14.57
N LYS A 321 37.42 30.26 14.65
CA LYS A 321 38.39 29.75 15.64
C LYS A 321 39.86 29.83 15.22
N ALA A 322 40.17 30.30 14.01
CA ALA A 322 41.54 30.66 13.62
C ALA A 322 42.17 31.76 14.51
N LYS A 323 41.36 32.44 15.36
CA LYS A 323 41.84 33.41 16.37
C LYS A 323 41.93 32.89 17.80
N THR A 324 41.49 31.66 18.11
CA THR A 324 41.64 31.08 19.45
C THR A 324 42.05 29.61 19.35
N ARG A 325 43.35 29.39 19.59
CA ARG A 325 44.02 28.08 19.57
C ARG A 325 43.53 27.24 20.77
N ALA A 326 42.62 26.29 20.54
CA ALA A 326 42.33 25.18 21.45
C ALA A 326 41.93 23.92 20.66
N PRO A 327 42.38 22.71 21.04
CA PRO A 327 42.31 21.55 20.16
C PRO A 327 40.92 20.89 20.17
N LEU A 328 40.20 20.97 19.04
CA LEU A 328 38.97 20.22 18.73
C LEU A 328 39.23 18.74 18.39
N ALA A 329 40.29 18.14 18.96
CA ALA A 329 40.73 16.78 18.66
C ALA A 329 39.78 15.64 19.13
N PRO A 330 39.05 15.72 20.27
CA PRO A 330 38.37 14.52 20.79
C PRO A 330 37.04 14.18 20.08
N GLN A 331 36.35 15.13 19.47
CA GLN A 331 35.07 14.87 18.80
C GLN A 331 35.24 14.33 17.37
N LEU A 332 36.23 14.83 16.63
CA LEU A 332 36.59 14.30 15.31
C LEU A 332 37.19 12.89 15.41
N ARG A 333 37.96 12.60 16.47
CA ARG A 333 38.49 11.25 16.73
C ARG A 333 37.38 10.25 17.04
N ARG A 334 36.32 10.66 17.74
CA ARG A 334 35.12 9.83 17.98
C ARG A 334 34.30 9.56 16.72
N LEU A 335 34.24 10.51 15.79
CA LEU A 335 33.57 10.31 14.49
C LEU A 335 34.40 9.39 13.57
N ALA A 336 35.72 9.55 13.55
CA ALA A 336 36.63 8.66 12.82
C ALA A 336 36.63 7.23 13.40
N ASP A 337 36.63 7.07 14.74
CA ASP A 337 36.54 5.76 15.40
C ASP A 337 35.18 5.09 15.18
N ARG A 338 34.10 5.85 14.96
CA ARG A 338 32.76 5.31 14.65
C ARG A 338 32.65 4.87 13.19
N ALA A 339 33.32 5.57 12.27
CA ALA A 339 33.47 5.16 10.88
C ALA A 339 34.39 3.93 10.74
N ALA A 340 35.45 3.82 11.55
CA ALA A 340 36.36 2.67 11.53
C ALA A 340 35.78 1.40 12.18
N ARG A 341 34.84 1.53 13.15
CA ARG A 341 34.16 0.38 13.78
C ARG A 341 33.00 -0.17 12.96
N THR A 342 32.56 0.54 11.93
CA THR A 342 31.50 0.10 11.00
C THR A 342 32.05 -0.50 9.71
N SER A 343 33.38 -0.50 9.53
CA SER A 343 34.06 -1.27 8.48
C SER A 343 34.64 -2.56 9.07
N SER A 344 33.86 -3.63 9.05
CA SER A 344 34.40 -4.98 9.23
C SER A 344 35.35 -5.29 8.06
N PRO A 345 36.52 -5.92 8.27
CA PRO A 345 37.41 -6.30 7.18
C PRO A 345 36.82 -7.33 6.21
N ASP A 346 35.67 -7.93 6.55
CA ASP A 346 34.92 -8.87 5.68
C ASP A 346 33.67 -8.26 5.01
N ASP A 347 33.39 -6.96 5.22
CA ASP A 347 32.34 -6.29 4.46
C ASP A 347 32.87 -5.87 3.08
N PRO A 348 32.18 -6.20 1.97
CA PRO A 348 32.57 -5.75 0.65
C PRO A 348 32.58 -4.21 0.65
N LYS A 349 33.74 -3.63 0.28
CA LYS A 349 33.90 -2.17 0.13
C LYS A 349 32.65 -1.60 -0.55
N PRO A 350 31.99 -0.57 0.02
CA PRO A 350 30.95 0.12 -0.71
C PRO A 350 31.58 0.61 -2.03
N PRO A 351 30.89 0.44 -3.18
CA PRO A 351 31.41 0.88 -4.45
C PRO A 351 31.76 2.37 -4.31
N SER A 352 32.97 2.72 -4.71
CA SER A 352 33.51 4.07 -4.66
C SER A 352 32.51 5.04 -5.30
N PHE A 353 31.79 5.79 -4.48
CA PHE A 353 30.77 6.78 -4.86
C PHE A 353 31.36 8.08 -5.41
N PHE A 354 32.51 7.98 -6.07
CA PHE A 354 33.04 9.02 -6.94
C PHE A 354 33.38 8.33 -8.25
N LEU A 355 32.52 8.48 -9.26
CA LEU A 355 32.87 8.82 -10.66
C LEU A 355 31.64 8.61 -11.57
N PRO A 356 30.70 9.59 -11.62
CA PRO A 356 29.69 9.64 -12.68
C PRO A 356 30.29 9.64 -14.08
N ALA A 357 31.54 10.14 -14.22
CA ALA A 357 32.26 10.18 -15.48
C ALA A 357 32.87 8.83 -15.91
N GLN A 358 33.28 7.96 -14.97
CA GLN A 358 33.81 6.63 -15.32
C GLN A 358 32.68 5.66 -15.65
N VAL A 359 31.57 5.70 -14.91
CA VAL A 359 30.40 4.85 -15.23
C VAL A 359 29.75 5.28 -16.55
N ALA A 360 29.75 6.57 -16.89
CA ALA A 360 29.31 7.04 -18.21
C ALA A 360 30.28 6.60 -19.32
N ALA A 361 31.60 6.70 -19.10
CA ALA A 361 32.60 6.25 -20.06
C ALA A 361 32.56 4.72 -20.27
N GLU A 362 32.41 3.92 -19.19
CA GLU A 362 32.27 2.46 -19.26
C GLU A 362 30.94 2.05 -19.92
N LEU A 363 29.85 2.82 -19.73
CA LEU A 363 28.59 2.58 -20.47
C LEU A 363 28.73 2.92 -21.96
N ASP A 364 29.41 4.02 -22.30
CA ASP A 364 29.65 4.42 -23.69
C ASP A 364 30.57 3.41 -24.41
N GLU A 365 31.57 2.84 -23.70
CA GLU A 365 32.43 1.75 -24.20
C GLU A 365 31.65 0.45 -24.40
N TRP A 366 30.76 0.09 -23.47
CA TRP A 366 29.87 -1.07 -23.60
C TRP A 366 28.85 -0.91 -24.73
N GLU A 367 28.30 0.30 -24.92
CA GLU A 367 27.37 0.60 -26.01
C GLU A 367 28.09 0.55 -27.38
N ALA A 368 29.33 1.03 -27.46
CA ALA A 368 30.15 0.92 -28.67
C ALA A 368 30.59 -0.53 -28.99
N GLU A 369 30.94 -1.34 -27.98
CA GLU A 369 31.21 -2.78 -28.17
C GLU A 369 29.96 -3.56 -28.58
N ALA A 370 28.78 -3.24 -28.03
CA ALA A 370 27.52 -3.86 -28.41
C ALA A 370 27.09 -3.52 -29.84
N GLU A 371 27.37 -2.29 -30.31
CA GLU A 371 27.08 -1.84 -31.67
C GLU A 371 28.06 -2.46 -32.70
N ALA A 372 29.33 -2.66 -32.33
CA ALA A 372 30.31 -3.37 -33.14
C ALA A 372 30.04 -4.89 -33.22
N ALA A 373 29.62 -5.51 -32.11
CA ALA A 373 29.27 -6.94 -32.09
C ALA A 373 27.99 -7.27 -32.88
N ALA A 374 27.06 -6.31 -33.03
CA ALA A 374 25.86 -6.47 -33.84
C ALA A 374 26.11 -6.39 -35.35
N ALA A 375 27.25 -5.81 -35.78
CA ALA A 375 27.60 -5.63 -37.18
C ALA A 375 28.17 -6.88 -37.86
N ASP A 376 28.67 -7.85 -37.09
CA ASP A 376 29.32 -9.08 -37.58
C ASP A 376 28.44 -10.35 -37.49
N GLU A 377 27.21 -10.27 -36.95
CA GLU A 377 26.31 -11.43 -36.86
C GLU A 377 25.52 -11.63 -38.17
N ASP A 378 25.57 -12.85 -38.71
CA ASP A 378 24.87 -13.23 -39.94
C ASP A 378 23.37 -13.44 -39.67
N TRP A 379 22.54 -12.50 -40.13
CA TRP A 379 21.09 -12.47 -39.91
C TRP A 379 20.28 -13.31 -40.90
N SER A 380 20.95 -14.02 -41.81
CA SER A 380 20.33 -14.78 -42.92
C SER A 380 19.30 -15.83 -42.47
N LEU A 381 19.43 -16.39 -41.26
CA LEU A 381 18.49 -17.36 -40.68
C LEU A 381 17.11 -16.77 -40.32
N LEU A 382 16.95 -15.44 -40.24
CA LEU A 382 15.66 -14.80 -39.96
C LEU A 382 14.78 -14.63 -41.20
N GLU A 383 15.34 -14.75 -42.40
CA GLU A 383 14.64 -14.54 -43.68
C GLU A 383 13.97 -15.83 -44.20
N VAL A 384 14.36 -16.99 -43.66
CA VAL A 384 13.79 -18.29 -44.04
C VAL A 384 12.50 -18.55 -43.25
N PRO A 385 11.38 -18.92 -43.91
CA PRO A 385 10.13 -19.26 -43.25
C PRO A 385 10.29 -20.42 -42.25
N GLU A 386 9.65 -20.30 -41.09
CA GLU A 386 9.77 -21.24 -39.96
C GLU A 386 9.38 -22.70 -40.28
N ALA A 387 8.62 -22.91 -41.35
CA ALA A 387 8.19 -24.22 -41.83
C ALA A 387 9.32 -25.00 -42.52
N GLU A 388 10.40 -24.34 -42.94
CA GLU A 388 11.52 -24.92 -43.68
C GLU A 388 12.78 -25.12 -42.81
N LEU A 389 12.73 -24.71 -41.54
CA LEU A 389 13.83 -24.82 -40.59
C LEU A 389 13.74 -26.14 -39.78
N ASP A 390 14.87 -26.78 -39.55
CA ASP A 390 14.97 -27.91 -38.63
C ASP A 390 14.88 -27.46 -37.16
N GLU A 391 14.69 -28.39 -36.23
CA GLU A 391 14.46 -28.07 -34.80
C GLU A 391 15.65 -27.37 -34.12
N GLU A 392 16.86 -27.52 -34.66
CA GLU A 392 18.05 -26.82 -34.17
C GLU A 392 18.10 -25.39 -34.74
N ALA A 393 17.86 -25.19 -36.04
CA ALA A 393 17.78 -23.88 -36.64
C ALA A 393 16.59 -23.04 -36.16
N LYS A 394 15.47 -23.67 -35.75
CA LYS A 394 14.36 -22.97 -35.07
C LYS A 394 14.79 -22.38 -33.74
N LYS A 395 15.61 -23.09 -32.96
CA LYS A 395 16.13 -22.60 -31.67
C LYS A 395 17.13 -21.45 -31.87
N GLU A 396 17.97 -21.55 -32.90
CA GLU A 396 18.90 -20.48 -33.25
C GLU A 396 18.19 -19.25 -33.81
N ALA A 397 17.19 -19.42 -34.67
CA ALA A 397 16.34 -18.33 -35.16
C ALA A 397 15.58 -17.65 -34.02
N ALA A 398 15.03 -18.41 -33.06
CA ALA A 398 14.40 -17.85 -31.86
C ALA A 398 15.40 -17.04 -31.00
N ARG A 399 16.62 -17.53 -30.85
CA ARG A 399 17.70 -16.83 -30.14
C ARG A 399 18.11 -15.54 -30.85
N LEU A 400 18.19 -15.55 -32.19
CA LEU A 400 18.48 -14.37 -33.01
C LEU A 400 17.33 -13.35 -32.98
N ARG A 401 16.06 -13.77 -32.98
CA ARG A 401 14.91 -12.87 -32.78
C ARG A 401 14.94 -12.20 -31.41
N ALA A 402 15.26 -12.95 -30.36
CA ALA A 402 15.39 -12.40 -29.02
C ALA A 402 16.52 -11.36 -28.92
N LYS A 403 17.69 -11.64 -29.52
CA LYS A 403 18.79 -10.68 -29.61
C LYS A 403 18.41 -9.41 -30.38
N ARG A 404 17.72 -9.54 -31.52
CA ARG A 404 17.24 -8.39 -32.31
C ARG A 404 16.24 -7.53 -31.54
N ALA A 405 15.36 -8.14 -30.75
CA ALA A 405 14.42 -7.41 -29.90
C ALA A 405 15.13 -6.62 -28.78
N ILE A 406 16.18 -7.20 -28.19
CA ILE A 406 17.01 -6.53 -27.18
C ILE A 406 17.77 -5.35 -27.79
N ALA A 407 18.39 -5.54 -28.97
CA ALA A 407 19.09 -4.49 -29.70
C ALA A 407 18.15 -3.33 -30.10
N ALA A 408 16.95 -3.64 -30.58
CA ALA A 408 15.94 -2.63 -30.92
C ALA A 408 15.47 -1.83 -29.68
N ALA A 409 15.30 -2.50 -28.54
CA ALA A 409 14.93 -1.83 -27.28
C ALA A 409 16.06 -0.93 -26.75
N ALA A 410 17.32 -1.35 -26.89
CA ALA A 410 18.48 -0.54 -26.53
C ALA A 410 18.59 0.72 -27.39
N ALA A 411 18.43 0.58 -28.72
CA ALA A 411 18.42 1.71 -29.65
C ALA A 411 17.29 2.73 -29.35
N ALA A 412 16.07 2.24 -29.07
CA ALA A 412 14.95 3.10 -28.70
C ALA A 412 15.18 3.83 -27.36
N SER A 413 15.84 3.18 -26.39
CA SER A 413 16.21 3.80 -25.11
C SER A 413 17.29 4.87 -25.27
N ALA A 414 18.27 4.64 -26.15
CA ALA A 414 19.30 5.62 -26.48
C ALA A 414 18.71 6.85 -27.19
N GLU A 415 17.79 6.65 -28.13
CA GLU A 415 17.07 7.74 -28.81
C GLU A 415 16.19 8.54 -27.84
N ALA A 416 15.49 7.87 -26.92
CA ALA A 416 14.70 8.54 -25.88
C ALA A 416 15.56 9.36 -24.91
N ARG A 417 16.78 8.90 -24.58
CA ARG A 417 17.75 9.67 -23.79
C ARG A 417 18.24 10.90 -24.54
N ARG A 418 18.59 10.78 -25.83
CA ARG A 418 18.99 11.92 -26.68
C ARG A 418 17.86 12.96 -26.78
N ALA A 419 16.62 12.52 -26.96
CA ALA A 419 15.45 13.41 -27.00
C ALA A 419 15.20 14.13 -25.66
N ARG A 420 15.40 13.44 -24.52
CA ARG A 420 15.30 14.08 -23.19
C ARG A 420 16.43 15.08 -22.93
N ALA A 421 17.66 14.76 -23.34
CA ALA A 421 18.79 15.67 -23.22
C ALA A 421 18.60 16.93 -24.09
N ALA A 422 18.05 16.79 -25.30
CA ALA A 422 17.71 17.92 -26.16
C ALA A 422 16.62 18.83 -25.53
N ARG A 423 15.56 18.24 -24.96
CA ARG A 423 14.52 19.01 -24.26
C ARG A 423 15.05 19.72 -23.02
N ALA A 424 15.92 19.08 -22.24
CA ALA A 424 16.55 19.69 -21.08
C ALA A 424 17.46 20.87 -21.49
N ALA A 425 18.19 20.77 -22.60
CA ALA A 425 19.00 21.85 -23.13
C ALA A 425 18.15 23.03 -23.66
N GLU A 426 17.01 22.76 -24.28
CA GLU A 426 16.05 23.80 -24.70
C GLU A 426 15.41 24.51 -23.49
N GLU A 427 15.05 23.78 -22.42
CA GLU A 427 14.55 24.36 -21.18
C GLU A 427 15.62 25.22 -20.47
N GLU A 428 16.88 24.78 -20.41
CA GLU A 428 17.98 25.58 -19.86
C GLU A 428 18.26 26.84 -20.70
N ALA A 429 18.12 26.77 -22.02
CA ALA A 429 18.26 27.92 -22.91
C ALA A 429 17.09 28.91 -22.81
N ALA A 430 15.89 28.45 -22.44
CA ALA A 430 14.72 29.31 -22.21
C ALA A 430 14.74 29.98 -20.82
N ILE A 431 15.47 29.41 -19.86
CA ILE A 431 15.63 29.96 -18.50
C ILE A 431 16.74 31.03 -18.44
N ARG A 432 17.74 30.97 -19.34
CA ARG A 432 18.77 31.99 -19.51
C ARG A 432 18.29 33.14 -20.39
#